data_AF-A0A183TA01-F1
#
_entry.id   AF-A0A183TA01-F1
#
_cell.length_a   1.000
_cell.length_b   1.000
_cell.length_c   1.000
_cell.angle_alpha   90.00
_cell.angle_beta   90.00
_cell.angle_gamma   90.00
#
_symmetry.space_group_name_H-M   'P 1'
#
loop_
_entity.id
_entity.type
_entity.pdbx_description
1 polymer ?
#
loop_
_entity_poly.entity_id
_entity_poly.type
_entity_poly.pdbx_seq_one_letter_code
_entity_poly.pdbx_strand_id
1 'polypeptide(L)'
;MTSSDVAKDKFYEDVHAMLATVQKADKKIVLGNFNTRVETDDAAWQGVLGHHGLGSCNDNSLLLLQTWAEHRLFFRLPTREKATWMHSRSRR
;
A
#
# COMPACT_ATOMS: atom_id res chain seq x y z
N MET A 1 15.96 8.01 -15.61
CA MET A 1 14.69 8.27 -14.89
C MET A 1 13.65 8.66 -15.91
N THR A 2 12.54 7.93 -15.98
CA THR A 2 11.42 8.30 -16.86
C THR A 2 10.57 9.37 -16.18
N SER A 3 9.77 10.12 -16.94
CA SER A 3 8.82 11.09 -16.37
C SER A 3 7.80 10.42 -15.43
N SER A 4 7.48 9.15 -15.69
CA SER A 4 6.61 8.34 -14.83
C SER A 4 7.25 8.02 -13.48
N ASP A 5 8.57 7.80 -13.42
CA ASP A 5 9.26 7.55 -12.16
C ASP A 5 9.23 8.79 -11.28
N VAL A 6 9.51 9.96 -11.85
CA VAL A 6 9.47 11.25 -11.14
C VAL A 6 8.08 11.55 -10.57
N ALA A 7 7.02 11.28 -11.34
CA ALA A 7 5.65 11.47 -10.88
C ALA A 7 5.27 10.50 -9.75
N LYS A 8 5.74 9.25 -9.83
CA LYS A 8 5.53 8.23 -8.82
C LYS A 8 6.24 8.60 -7.51
N ASP A 9 7.51 8.97 -7.58
CA ASP A 9 8.29 9.33 -6.41
C ASP A 9 7.65 10.53 -5.69
N LYS A 10 7.25 11.55 -6.45
CA LYS A 10 6.49 12.69 -5.91
C LYS A 10 5.19 12.28 -5.21
N PHE A 11 4.44 11.33 -5.77
CA PHE A 11 3.21 10.85 -5.15
C PHE A 11 3.49 10.22 -3.77
N TYR A 12 4.53 9.39 -3.63
CA TYR A 12 4.87 8.78 -2.35
C TYR A 12 5.41 9.80 -1.33
N GLU A 13 6.20 10.79 -1.78
CA GLU A 13 6.63 11.92 -0.94
C GLU A 13 5.44 12.72 -0.41
N ASP A 14 4.49 13.06 -1.29
CA ASP A 14 3.29 13.82 -0.91
C ASP A 14 2.41 13.00 0.07
N VAL A 15 2.30 11.68 -0.10
CA VAL A 15 1.62 10.77 0.86
C VAL A 15 2.33 10.77 2.22
N HIS A 16 3.66 10.69 2.24
CA HIS A 16 4.45 10.70 3.48
C HIS A 16 4.27 12.03 4.23
N ALA A 17 4.37 13.16 3.53
CA ALA A 17 4.15 14.48 4.10
C ALA A 17 2.72 14.62 4.67
N MET A 18 1.71 14.15 3.94
CA MET A 18 0.33 14.14 4.41
C MET A 18 0.21 13.34 5.72
N LEU A 19 0.79 12.14 5.79
CA LEU A 19 0.72 11.30 6.98
C LEU A 19 1.47 11.88 8.18
N ALA A 20 2.56 12.61 7.94
CA ALA A 20 3.32 13.28 8.99
C ALA A 20 2.57 14.44 9.65
N THR A 21 1.73 15.16 8.90
CA THR A 21 0.98 16.33 9.42
C THR A 21 -0.20 15.97 10.30
N VAL A 22 -0.83 14.81 10.08
CA VAL A 22 -1.99 14.39 10.88
C VAL A 22 -1.56 14.00 12.30
N GLN A 23 -2.25 14.53 13.33
CA GLN A 23 -1.87 14.29 14.72
C GLN A 23 -1.99 12.80 15.06
N LYS A 24 -1.14 12.33 15.99
CA LYS A 24 -1.16 10.91 16.43
C LYS A 24 -2.46 10.51 17.12
N ALA A 25 -3.21 11.48 17.67
CA ALA A 25 -4.49 11.23 18.33
C ALA A 25 -5.64 11.04 17.32
N ASP A 26 -5.46 11.48 16.08
CA ASP A 26 -6.49 11.39 15.05
C ASP A 26 -6.50 10.01 14.40
N LYS A 27 -7.69 9.54 14.03
CA LYS A 27 -7.86 8.31 13.25
C LYS A 27 -7.53 8.59 11.78
N LYS A 28 -6.47 7.97 11.27
CA LYS A 28 -6.02 8.13 9.86
C LYS A 28 -6.63 7.04 8.99
N ILE A 29 -7.31 7.43 7.91
CA ILE A 29 -7.74 6.53 6.84
C ILE A 29 -7.17 7.08 5.54
N VAL A 30 -6.36 6.27 4.85
CA VAL A 30 -5.87 6.60 3.51
C VAL A 30 -6.49 5.61 2.53
N LEU A 31 -7.13 6.14 1.49
CA LEU A 31 -7.75 5.36 0.43
C LEU A 31 -7.22 5.83 -0.93
N GLY A 32 -6.82 4.88 -1.77
CA GLY A 32 -6.34 5.19 -3.10
C GLY A 32 -5.81 3.96 -3.82
N ASN A 33 -5.57 4.10 -5.11
CA ASN A 33 -4.82 3.10 -5.87
C ASN A 33 -3.33 3.41 -5.76
N PHE A 34 -2.61 2.62 -4.97
CA PHE A 34 -1.15 2.75 -4.81
C PHE A 34 -0.34 2.00 -5.88
N ASN A 35 -1.01 1.27 -6.78
CA ASN A 35 -0.36 0.45 -7.80
C ASN A 35 0.67 -0.54 -7.22
N THR A 36 0.31 -1.15 -6.09
CA THR A 36 1.12 -2.11 -5.34
C THR A 36 0.51 -3.51 -5.39
N ARG A 37 1.36 -4.53 -5.25
CA ARG A 37 0.96 -5.92 -5.03
C ARG A 37 1.52 -6.31 -3.68
N VAL A 38 0.63 -6.50 -2.73
CA VAL A 38 1.06 -6.82 -1.38
C VAL A 38 1.09 -8.34 -1.20
N GLU A 39 2.24 -8.84 -0.79
CA GLU A 39 2.50 -10.27 -0.61
C GLU A 39 1.90 -10.79 0.70
N THR A 40 1.72 -12.11 0.77
CA THR A 40 1.24 -12.88 1.92
C THR A 40 2.36 -13.20 2.92
N ASP A 41 3.42 -12.39 3.02
CA ASP A 41 4.40 -12.60 4.09
C ASP A 41 3.87 -11.99 5.39
N ASP A 42 2.86 -12.68 5.94
CA ASP A 42 2.21 -12.35 7.19
C ASP A 42 3.23 -12.33 8.34
N ALA A 43 4.36 -13.07 8.26
CA ALA A 43 5.35 -13.12 9.34
C ALA A 43 6.22 -11.85 9.39
N ALA A 44 6.68 -11.35 8.23
CA ALA A 44 7.55 -10.17 8.18
C ALA A 44 6.83 -8.84 8.50
N TRP A 45 5.50 -8.79 8.31
CA TRP A 45 4.71 -7.56 8.42
C TRP A 45 3.51 -7.68 9.38
N GLN A 46 3.66 -8.50 10.43
CA GLN A 46 2.65 -8.62 11.48
C GLN A 46 2.31 -7.25 12.08
N GLY A 47 1.02 -6.89 12.00
CA GLY A 47 0.54 -5.59 12.47
C GLY A 47 0.66 -4.45 11.45
N VAL A 48 0.94 -4.74 10.18
CA VAL A 48 0.77 -3.80 9.06
C VAL A 48 -0.08 -4.46 7.97
N LEU A 49 0.22 -5.73 7.70
CA LEU A 49 -0.53 -6.58 6.79
C LEU A 49 -1.46 -7.54 7.53
N GLY A 50 -2.57 -7.85 6.87
CA GLY A 50 -3.40 -9.00 7.21
C GLY A 50 -3.29 -10.07 6.11
N HIS A 51 -3.88 -11.24 6.37
CA HIS A 51 -3.84 -12.49 5.60
C HIS A 51 -4.26 -12.47 4.10
N HIS A 52 -4.37 -11.29 3.46
CA HIS A 52 -5.05 -11.08 2.18
C HIS A 52 -4.11 -10.74 1.02
N GLY A 53 -2.80 -10.94 1.16
CA GLY A 53 -1.85 -10.71 0.06
C GLY A 53 -1.97 -11.71 -1.09
N LEU A 54 -1.70 -11.27 -2.32
CA LEU A 54 -1.61 -12.13 -3.51
C LEU A 54 -0.43 -11.70 -4.40
N GLY A 55 0.45 -12.66 -4.70
CA GLY A 55 1.62 -12.45 -5.56
C GLY A 55 2.85 -11.94 -4.81
N SER A 56 3.91 -11.60 -5.55
CA SER A 56 5.17 -11.12 -4.99
C SER A 56 5.15 -9.62 -4.69
N CYS A 57 5.81 -9.22 -3.60
CA CYS A 57 6.05 -7.82 -3.27
C CYS A 57 6.90 -7.15 -4.37
N ASN A 58 6.51 -5.94 -4.81
CA ASN A 58 7.33 -5.12 -5.71
C ASN A 58 7.86 -3.88 -4.98
N ASP A 59 8.76 -3.11 -5.60
CA ASP A 59 9.40 -1.94 -4.96
C ASP A 59 8.39 -0.92 -4.41
N ASN A 60 7.31 -0.67 -5.15
CA ASN A 60 6.24 0.23 -4.69
C ASN A 60 5.53 -0.33 -3.45
N SER A 61 5.40 -1.66 -3.37
CA SER A 61 4.78 -2.34 -2.24
C SER A 61 5.67 -2.25 -1.01
N LEU A 62 6.98 -2.37 -1.15
CA LEU A 62 7.94 -2.15 -0.06
C LEU A 62 7.88 -0.71 0.46
N LEU A 63 7.89 0.29 -0.43
CA LEU A 63 7.76 1.71 -0.05
C LEU A 63 6.47 1.98 0.73
N LEU A 64 5.35 1.42 0.28
CA LEU A 64 4.06 1.57 0.93
C LEU A 64 4.03 0.89 2.31
N LEU A 65 4.58 -0.33 2.41
CA LEU A 65 4.63 -1.07 3.68
C LEU A 65 5.52 -0.40 4.71
N GLN A 66 6.68 0.12 4.31
CA GLN A 66 7.56 0.88 5.18
C GLN A 66 6.85 2.13 5.72
N THR A 67 6.21 2.90 4.84
CA THR A 67 5.44 4.10 5.23
C THR A 67 4.33 3.72 6.21
N TRP A 68 3.64 2.59 6.00
CA TRP A 68 2.53 2.17 6.86
C TRP A 68 3.03 1.69 8.23
N ALA A 69 4.16 0.99 8.27
CA ALA A 69 4.81 0.60 9.52
C ALA A 69 5.21 1.82 10.35
N GLU A 70 5.83 2.82 9.73
CA GLU A 70 6.26 4.07 10.40
C GLU A 70 5.08 4.85 10.99
N HIS A 71 3.95 4.88 10.29
CA HIS A 71 2.75 5.60 10.72
C HIS A 71 1.73 4.73 11.47
N ARG A 72 2.07 3.47 11.79
CA ARG A 72 1.21 2.49 12.50
C ARG A 72 -0.16 2.31 11.82
N LEU A 73 -0.16 2.28 10.49
CA LEU A 73 -1.33 2.03 9.66
C LEU A 73 -1.44 0.54 9.34
N PHE A 74 -2.67 0.08 9.14
CA PHE A 74 -2.97 -1.32 8.86
C PHE A 74 -3.76 -1.43 7.55
N PHE A 75 -3.44 -2.43 6.74
CA PHE A 75 -4.25 -2.75 5.56
C PHE A 75 -5.57 -3.40 5.97
N ARG A 76 -6.67 -2.92 5.37
CA ARG A 76 -7.97 -3.54 5.47
C ARG A 76 -8.54 -3.80 4.08
N LEU A 77 -8.46 -5.05 3.64
CA LEU A 77 -9.16 -5.55 2.45
C LEU A 77 -10.40 -6.34 2.86
N PRO A 78 -11.48 -6.34 2.06
CA PRO A 78 -12.61 -7.22 2.28
C PRO A 78 -12.15 -8.68 2.22
N THR A 79 -12.56 -9.50 3.19
CA THR A 79 -12.16 -10.92 3.29
C THR A 79 -12.55 -11.74 2.04
N ARG A 80 -13.55 -11.26 1.29
CA ARG A 80 -14.08 -11.90 0.08
C ARG A 80 -13.27 -11.57 -1.18
N GLU A 81 -12.53 -10.47 -1.19
CA GLU A 81 -11.84 -9.96 -2.38
C GLU A 81 -10.33 -9.93 -2.13
N LYS A 82 -9.62 -10.88 -2.73
CA LYS A 82 -8.15 -10.98 -2.63
C LYS A 82 -7.41 -10.01 -3.56
N ALA A 83 -8.12 -9.35 -4.47
CA ALA A 83 -7.57 -8.35 -5.38
C ALA A 83 -8.61 -7.25 -5.61
N THR A 84 -8.19 -5.99 -5.52
CA THR A 84 -9.04 -4.80 -5.76
C THR A 84 -9.11 -4.41 -7.23
N TRP A 85 -8.20 -4.93 -8.06
CA TRP A 85 -8.16 -4.65 -9.48
C TRP A 85 -7.71 -5.88 -10.27
N MET A 86 -8.34 -6.09 -11.42
CA MET A 86 -8.01 -7.16 -12.36
C MET A 86 -8.08 -6.60 -13.77
N HIS A 87 -7.00 -6.77 -14.54
CA HIS A 87 -6.96 -6.31 -15.92
C HIS A 87 -8.02 -7.01 -16.78
N SER A 88 -8.62 -6.31 -17.73
CA SER A 88 -9.69 -6.86 -18.59
C SER A 88 -9.25 -8.10 -19.37
N ARG A 89 -7.97 -8.16 -19.77
CA ARG A 89 -7.39 -9.34 -20.44
C ARG A 89 -7.21 -10.56 -19.54
N SER A 90 -7.22 -10.39 -18.22
CA SER A 90 -7.12 -11.49 -17.24
C SER A 90 -8.48 -12.06 -16.87
N ARG A 91 -9.59 -11.46 -17.32
CA ARG A 91 -10.97 -11.96 -17.13
C ARG A 91 -11.41 -12.94 -18.23
N ARG A 92 -10.51 -13.29 -19.15
CA ARG A 92 -10.81 -14.14 -20.30
C ARG A 92 -10.48 -15.60 -20.02
#